data_AF-B4FP16-F1
#
_entry.id   AF-B4FP16-F1
#
_cell.length_a   1.000
_cell.length_b   1.000
_cell.length_c   1.000
_cell.angle_alpha   90.00
_cell.angle_beta   90.00
_cell.angle_gamma   90.00
#
_symmetry.space_group_name_H-M   'P 1'
#
loop_
_entity.id
_entity.type
_entity.pdbx_description
1 polymer ?
#
loop_
_entity_poly.entity_id
_entity_poly.type
_entity_poly.pdbx_seq_one_letter_code
_entity_poly.pdbx_strand_id
1 'polypeptide(L)'
;MRRGLTARIIDETNSMSDVYTAFYEFSSLIESKIDDNDPNAALTRRHVNSIKQTCKSSGLVKRRGYHLDTSPYRPMLIMIVLLLVAILFGALYTK
;
A
#
# COMPACT_ATOMS: atom_id res chain seq x y z
N MET A 1 5.35 -13.92 8.38
CA MET A 1 5.14 -12.49 8.67
C MET A 1 6.02 -12.06 9.83
N ARG A 2 6.52 -10.80 9.85
CA ARG A 2 7.29 -10.27 11.00
C ARG A 2 6.35 -10.08 12.19
N ARG A 3 6.83 -10.34 13.40
CA ARG A 3 6.01 -10.30 14.65
C ARG A 3 5.23 -9.00 14.83
N GLY A 4 5.80 -7.84 14.46
CA GLY A 4 5.11 -6.55 14.52
C GLY A 4 3.88 -6.46 13.60
N LEU A 5 3.96 -7.02 12.38
CA LEU A 5 2.81 -7.09 11.48
C LEU A 5 1.75 -8.05 12.01
N THR A 6 2.17 -9.19 12.57
CA THR A 6 1.24 -10.15 13.20
C THR A 6 0.50 -9.51 14.37
N ALA A 7 1.19 -8.82 15.27
CA ALA A 7 0.58 -8.13 16.40
C ALA A 7 -0.45 -7.08 15.94
N ARG A 8 -0.10 -6.31 14.90
CA ARG A 8 -1.00 -5.33 14.30
C ARG A 8 -2.25 -5.95 13.65
N ILE A 9 -2.10 -7.09 12.96
CA ILE A 9 -3.25 -7.80 12.40
C ILE A 9 -4.18 -8.29 13.52
N ILE A 10 -3.62 -8.86 14.59
CA ILE A 10 -4.40 -9.34 15.75
C ILE A 10 -5.15 -8.17 16.41
N ASP A 11 -4.46 -7.05 16.62
CA ASP A 11 -5.01 -5.87 17.29
C ASP A 11 -6.05 -5.12 16.43
N GLU A 12 -5.81 -4.98 15.12
CA GLU A 12 -6.65 -4.13 14.26
C GLU A 12 -7.80 -4.89 13.56
N THR A 13 -7.85 -6.22 13.58
CA THR A 13 -8.87 -7.01 12.83
C THR A 13 -10.08 -7.35 13.70
N ASN A 14 -10.85 -6.34 14.11
CA ASN A 14 -11.96 -6.49 15.08
C ASN A 14 -13.36 -6.56 14.43
N SER A 15 -13.47 -6.30 13.12
CA SER A 15 -14.74 -6.31 12.40
C SER A 15 -14.59 -6.93 11.01
N MET A 16 -15.71 -7.32 10.38
CA MET A 16 -15.70 -7.81 9.01
C MET A 16 -15.16 -6.78 8.01
N SER A 17 -15.39 -5.49 8.27
CA SER A 17 -14.79 -4.41 7.47
C SER A 17 -13.27 -4.46 7.53
N ASP A 18 -12.70 -4.75 8.69
CA ASP A 18 -11.25 -4.88 8.88
C ASP A 18 -10.71 -6.12 8.16
N VAL A 19 -11.43 -7.24 8.24
CA VAL A 19 -11.11 -8.47 7.51
C VAL A 19 -11.09 -8.23 6.00
N TYR A 20 -12.18 -7.70 5.43
CA TYR A 20 -12.26 -7.42 3.98
C TYR A 20 -11.18 -6.45 3.53
N THR A 21 -10.87 -5.45 4.35
CA THR A 21 -9.81 -4.48 4.06
C THR A 21 -8.43 -5.14 4.06
N ALA A 22 -8.11 -5.95 5.07
CA ALA A 22 -6.85 -6.67 5.14
C ALA A 22 -6.66 -7.63 3.95
N PHE A 23 -7.68 -8.42 3.62
CA PHE A 23 -7.63 -9.31 2.45
C PHE A 23 -7.47 -8.54 1.14
N TYR A 24 -8.15 -7.40 0.98
CA TYR A 24 -8.01 -6.56 -0.21
C TYR A 24 -6.59 -6.01 -0.34
N GLU A 25 -6.01 -5.48 0.74
CA GLU A 25 -4.66 -4.90 0.74
C GLU A 25 -3.58 -5.96 0.50
N PHE A 26 -3.63 -7.11 1.19
CA PHE A 26 -2.69 -8.20 0.93
C PHE A 26 -2.83 -8.79 -0.47
N SER A 27 -4.04 -8.91 -1.00
CA SER A 27 -4.25 -9.36 -2.39
C SER A 27 -3.68 -8.37 -3.39
N SER A 28 -3.79 -7.06 -3.13
CA SER A 28 -3.19 -6.01 -3.97
C SER A 28 -1.65 -6.05 -3.91
N LEU A 29 -1.07 -6.38 -2.74
CA LEU A 29 0.37 -6.61 -2.61
C LEU A 29 0.84 -7.88 -3.35
N ILE A 30 0.02 -8.93 -3.39
CA ILE A 30 0.32 -10.13 -4.19
C ILE A 30 0.28 -9.77 -5.67
N GLU A 31 -0.75 -9.04 -6.11
CA GLU A 31 -0.91 -8.61 -7.50
C GLU A 31 0.32 -7.87 -8.05
N SER A 32 0.91 -6.97 -7.27
CA SER A 32 2.10 -6.20 -7.67
C SER A 32 3.38 -7.03 -7.75
N LYS A 33 3.35 -8.29 -7.28
CA LYS A 33 4.46 -9.24 -7.28
C LYS A 33 4.26 -10.40 -8.24
N ILE A 34 3.18 -10.43 -9.02
CA ILE A 34 2.97 -11.46 -10.04
C ILE A 34 3.98 -11.22 -11.17
N ASP A 35 4.90 -12.16 -11.36
CA ASP A 35 5.79 -12.21 -12.51
C ASP A 35 5.06 -12.82 -13.70
N ASP A 36 4.99 -12.11 -14.83
CA ASP A 36 4.32 -12.59 -16.04
C ASP A 36 5.05 -13.74 -16.73
N ASN A 37 6.31 -14.02 -16.36
CA ASN A 37 7.04 -15.19 -16.82
C ASN A 37 6.71 -16.47 -16.02
N ASP A 38 5.98 -16.36 -14.91
CA ASP A 38 5.52 -17.51 -14.15
C ASP A 38 4.43 -18.27 -14.94
N PRO A 39 4.53 -19.60 -15.11
CA PRO A 39 3.54 -20.37 -15.88
C PRO A 39 2.13 -20.34 -15.26
N ASN A 40 2.01 -19.98 -13.97
CA ASN A 40 0.76 -19.80 -13.26
C ASN A 40 0.38 -18.32 -13.07
N ALA A 41 1.06 -17.37 -13.71
CA ALA A 41 0.78 -15.93 -13.57
C ALA A 41 -0.70 -15.61 -13.82
N ALA A 42 -1.26 -16.13 -14.92
CA ALA A 42 -2.66 -15.92 -15.27
C ALA A 42 -3.63 -16.52 -14.25
N LEU A 43 -3.34 -17.73 -13.75
CA LEU A 43 -4.16 -18.40 -12.74
C LEU A 43 -4.12 -17.64 -11.41
N THR A 44 -2.93 -17.24 -10.97
CA THR A 44 -2.71 -16.43 -9.77
C THR A 44 -3.45 -15.11 -9.87
N ARG A 45 -3.33 -14.40 -11.01
CA ARG A 45 -4.01 -13.13 -11.26
C ARG A 45 -5.53 -13.28 -11.21
N ARG A 46 -6.08 -14.37 -11.77
CA ARG A 46 -7.51 -14.69 -11.69
C ARG A 46 -7.99 -14.85 -10.25
N HIS A 47 -7.27 -15.60 -9.41
CA HIS A 47 -7.63 -15.80 -8.00
C HIS A 47 -7.53 -14.49 -7.21
N VAL A 48 -6.44 -13.74 -7.38
CA VAL A 48 -6.25 -12.43 -6.74
C VAL A 48 -7.37 -11.47 -7.11
N ASN A 49 -7.74 -11.39 -8.39
CA ASN A 49 -8.85 -10.56 -8.86
C ASN A 49 -10.18 -11.00 -8.26
N SER A 50 -10.44 -12.31 -8.15
CA SER A 50 -11.65 -12.81 -7.52
C SER A 50 -11.73 -12.41 -6.04
N ILE A 51 -10.64 -12.52 -5.29
CA ILE A 51 -10.60 -12.12 -3.87
C ILE A 51 -10.84 -10.61 -3.75
N LYS A 52 -10.13 -9.79 -4.54
CA LYS A 52 -10.30 -8.33 -4.55
C LYS A 52 -11.73 -7.93 -4.90
N GLN A 53 -12.34 -8.61 -5.86
CA GLN A 53 -13.73 -8.35 -6.25
C GLN A 53 -14.70 -8.73 -5.12
N THR A 54 -14.54 -9.89 -4.49
CA THR A 54 -15.34 -10.29 -3.31
C THR A 54 -15.25 -9.24 -2.20
N CYS A 55 -14.05 -8.74 -1.91
CA CYS A 55 -13.87 -7.69 -0.92
C CYS A 55 -14.58 -6.41 -1.34
N LYS A 56 -14.39 -5.91 -2.57
CA LYS A 56 -15.07 -4.71 -3.07
C LYS A 56 -16.59 -4.84 -3.04
N SER A 57 -17.12 -5.97 -3.52
CA SER A 57 -18.56 -6.26 -3.54
C SER A 57 -19.19 -6.32 -2.15
N SER A 58 -18.41 -6.53 -1.09
CA SER A 58 -18.92 -6.49 0.29
C SER A 58 -19.40 -5.08 0.70
N GLY A 59 -18.92 -4.02 0.05
CA GLY A 59 -19.18 -2.64 0.45
C GLY A 59 -18.51 -2.22 1.77
N LEU A 60 -17.73 -3.10 2.39
CA LEU A 60 -17.12 -2.88 3.71
C LEU A 60 -15.63 -2.56 3.65
N VAL A 61 -15.02 -2.50 2.46
CA VAL A 61 -13.60 -2.17 2.29
C VAL A 61 -13.38 -0.71 2.65
N LYS A 62 -12.59 -0.48 3.69
CA LYS A 62 -12.12 0.86 4.09
C LYS A 62 -10.73 1.10 3.52
N ARG A 63 -10.30 2.35 3.52
CA ARG A 63 -8.90 2.68 3.23
C ARG A 63 -8.11 2.51 4.53
N ARG A 64 -7.36 1.41 4.67
CA ARG A 64 -6.43 1.23 5.80
C ARG A 64 -5.00 1.44 5.29
N GLY A 65 -4.10 1.71 6.23
CA GLY A 65 -2.71 2.03 5.95
C GLY A 65 -1.81 1.01 6.63
N TYR A 66 -1.75 -0.23 6.14
CA TYR A 66 -0.73 -1.19 6.60
C TYR A 66 0.70 -0.80 6.15
N HIS A 67 0.87 0.35 5.47
CA HIS A 67 2.11 0.79 4.81
C HIS A 67 2.69 -0.30 3.89
N LEU A 68 1.81 -1.13 3.31
CA LEU A 68 2.21 -2.20 2.41
C LEU A 68 2.72 -1.65 1.07
N ASP A 69 2.32 -0.41 0.76
CA ASP A 69 2.65 0.26 -0.49
C ASP A 69 2.87 1.77 -0.25
N THR A 70 3.79 2.10 0.67
CA THR A 70 4.27 3.48 0.77
C THR A 70 5.22 3.72 -0.39
N SER A 71 4.70 4.27 -1.48
CA SER A 71 5.51 4.76 -2.59
C SER A 71 6.63 5.67 -2.04
N PRO A 72 7.92 5.32 -2.21
CA PRO A 72 9.04 6.12 -1.71
C PRO A 72 9.12 7.49 -2.41
N TYR A 73 8.39 7.66 -3.52
CA TYR A 73 8.35 8.90 -4.29
C TYR A 73 7.68 10.05 -3.52
N ARG A 74 6.70 9.78 -2.64
CA ARG A 74 6.02 10.85 -1.88
C ARG A 74 6.95 11.59 -0.90
N PRO A 75 7.68 10.91 0.01
CA PRO A 75 8.63 11.60 0.88
C PRO A 75 9.80 12.22 0.10
N MET A 76 10.25 11.60 -0.99
CA MET A 76 11.32 12.12 -1.83
C MET A 76 10.93 13.46 -2.50
N LEU A 77 9.72 13.58 -3.03
CA LEU A 77 9.21 14.83 -3.61
C LEU A 77 9.13 15.95 -2.57
N ILE A 78 8.66 15.65 -1.35
CA ILE A 78 8.61 16.62 -0.25
C ILE A 78 10.02 17.14 0.07
N MET A 79 11.02 16.25 0.14
CA MET A 79 12.41 16.63 0.38
C MET A 79 12.98 17.52 -0.72
N ILE A 80 12.71 17.22 -2.01
CA ILE A 80 13.18 18.03 -3.14
C ILE A 80 12.59 19.45 -3.07
N VAL A 81 11.29 19.57 -2.78
CA VAL A 81 10.62 20.88 -2.64
C VAL A 81 11.23 21.69 -1.49
N LEU A 82 11.47 21.06 -0.34
CA LEU A 82 12.12 21.73 0.80
C LEU A 82 13.54 22.23 0.46
N LEU A 83 14.30 21.44 -0.27
CA LEU A 83 15.67 21.78 -0.68
C LEU A 83 15.68 22.99 -1.64
N LEU A 84 14.77 23.02 -2.61
CA LEU A 84 14.61 24.16 -3.53
C LEU A 84 14.20 25.44 -2.79
N VAL A 85 13.26 25.33 -1.83
CA VAL A 85 12.84 26.46 -1.00
C VAL A 85 14.02 27.00 -0.18
N ALA A 86 14.83 26.14 0.41
CA ALA A 86 16.01 26.55 1.17
C ALA A 86 17.05 27.30 0.31
N ILE A 87 17.29 26.82 -0.92
CA ILE A 87 18.19 27.49 -1.88
C ILE A 87 17.68 28.89 -2.24
N LEU A 88 16.37 29.01 -2.53
CA LEU A 88 15.75 30.31 -2.85
C LEU A 88 15.86 31.29 -1.67
N PHE A 89 15.58 30.84 -0.45
CA PHE A 89 15.75 31.65 0.74
C PHE A 89 17.22 32.07 0.94
N GLY A 90 18.17 31.14 0.79
CA GLY A 90 19.60 31.47 0.85
C GLY A 90 19.99 32.54 -0.18
N ALA A 91 19.56 32.39 -1.43
CA ALA A 91 19.85 33.36 -2.49
C ALA A 91 19.21 34.74 -2.24
N LEU A 92 18.03 34.80 -1.64
CA LEU A 92 17.34 36.05 -1.31
C LEU A 92 17.96 36.78 -0.10
N TYR A 93 18.46 36.04 0.89
CA TYR A 93 19.05 36.61 2.13
C TYR A 93 20.58 36.81 2.05
N THR A 94 21.23 36.38 0.96
CA THR A 94 22.67 36.64 0.70
C THR A 94 22.87 37.95 -0.10
N LYS A 95 21.81 38.73 -0.31
CA LYS A 95 21.84 40.11 -0.82
C LYS A 95 21.57 41.08 0.31
#